data_AF-A0A961QNB4-F1
#
_entry.id   AF-A0A961QNB4-F1
#
_cell.length_a   1.000
_cell.length_b   1.000
_cell.length_c   1.000
_cell.angle_alpha   90.00
_cell.angle_beta   90.00
_cell.angle_gamma   90.00
#
_symmetry.space_group_name_H-M   'P 1'
#
loop_
_entity.id
_entity.type
_entity.pdbx_description
1 polymer ?
#
loop_
_entity_poly.entity_id
_entity_poly.type
_entity_poly.pdbx_seq_one_letter_code
_entity_poly.pdbx_strand_id
1 'polypeptide(L)'
;APEYFERPSYIDALAQSVERVCAGLETKPDVLVASYHGMPKRYLMEGDPYHCQCQKTSRLLRERLGWEAGAIDTTFQSVFGTEEWLRPYTVEHVAELAKAGKKNIAVISPAFSADCIETLEEINGEIREAFEHAGGESFTYIPCLNDDDAHIAALMEVVEENFAGWLK
;
A
#
# COMPACT_ATOMS: atom_id res chain seq x y z
N ALA A 1 3.98 5.56 19.77
CA ALA A 1 4.65 6.63 19.02
C ALA A 1 3.57 7.46 18.34
N PRO A 2 3.78 8.75 18.07
CA PRO A 2 2.85 9.51 17.23
C PRO A 2 2.73 8.87 15.85
N GLU A 3 1.57 9.03 15.24
CA GLU A 3 1.28 8.56 13.89
C GLU A 3 2.17 9.30 12.87
N TYR A 4 2.71 8.60 11.86
CA TYR A 4 3.60 9.18 10.86
C TYR A 4 3.17 8.95 9.40
N PHE A 5 2.02 8.30 9.18
CA PHE A 5 1.53 7.89 7.86
C PHE A 5 1.36 9.04 6.84
N GLU A 6 1.15 10.26 7.32
CA GLU A 6 0.96 11.46 6.48
C GLU A 6 2.22 12.33 6.35
N ARG A 7 3.34 11.93 6.94
CA ARG A 7 4.56 12.72 6.92
C ARG A 7 5.08 12.86 5.49
N PRO A 8 5.48 14.07 5.06
CA PRO A 8 6.04 14.27 3.73
C PRO A 8 7.21 13.34 3.41
N SER A 9 8.15 13.14 4.34
CA SER A 9 9.30 12.25 4.16
C SER A 9 8.91 10.78 3.96
N TYR A 10 7.92 10.30 4.71
CA TYR A 10 7.40 8.94 4.55
C TYR A 10 6.65 8.76 3.22
N ILE A 11 5.80 9.72 2.83
CA ILE A 11 5.12 9.69 1.52
C ILE A 11 6.12 9.78 0.37
N ASP A 12 7.18 10.57 0.53
CA ASP A 12 8.26 10.69 -0.44
C ASP A 12 9.03 9.37 -0.59
N ALA A 13 9.36 8.69 0.51
CA ALA A 13 10.00 7.37 0.47
C ALA A 13 9.12 6.33 -0.26
N LEU A 14 7.81 6.30 0.00
CA LEU A 14 6.86 5.46 -0.74
C LEU A 14 6.86 5.79 -2.24
N ALA A 15 6.80 7.08 -2.58
CA ALA A 15 6.80 7.52 -3.98
C ALA A 15 8.09 7.14 -4.71
N GLN A 16 9.25 7.33 -4.08
CA GLN A 16 10.55 6.94 -4.63
C GLN A 16 10.62 5.42 -4.87
N SER A 17 10.07 4.61 -3.96
CA SER A 17 9.99 3.16 -4.16
C SER A 17 9.15 2.79 -5.39
N VAL A 18 7.98 3.42 -5.53
CA VAL A 18 7.11 3.24 -6.70
C VAL A 18 7.80 3.65 -7.99
N GLU A 19 8.41 4.84 -8.02
CA GLU A 19 9.12 5.38 -9.18
C GLU A 19 10.26 4.46 -9.61
N ARG A 20 11.06 3.98 -8.66
CA ARG A 20 12.20 3.09 -8.90
C ARG A 20 11.78 1.75 -9.49
N VAL A 21 10.73 1.12 -8.95
CA VAL A 21 10.20 -0.14 -9.52
C VAL A 21 9.60 0.11 -10.90
N CYS A 22 8.77 1.15 -11.05
CA CYS A 22 8.10 1.46 -12.31
C CYS A 22 9.08 1.84 -13.43
N ALA A 23 10.22 2.47 -13.11
CA ALA A 23 11.24 2.81 -14.10
C ALA A 23 11.91 1.58 -14.75
N GLY A 24 11.87 0.43 -14.07
CA GLY A 24 12.38 -0.84 -14.59
C GLY A 24 11.38 -1.64 -15.43
N LEU A 25 10.11 -1.19 -15.52
CA LEU A 25 9.07 -1.91 -16.25
C LEU A 25 9.02 -1.48 -17.72
N GLU A 26 8.80 -2.44 -18.62
CA GLU A 26 8.56 -2.16 -20.04
C GLU A 26 7.23 -1.42 -20.25
N THR A 27 6.22 -1.74 -19.42
CA THR A 27 4.88 -1.17 -19.48
C THR A 27 4.52 -0.56 -18.12
N LYS A 28 4.04 0.70 -18.13
CA LYS A 28 3.53 1.34 -16.92
C LYS A 28 2.29 0.59 -16.43
N PRO A 29 2.14 0.32 -15.12
CA PRO A 29 0.92 -0.27 -14.59
C PRO A 29 -0.31 0.60 -14.90
N ASP A 30 -1.40 -0.06 -15.25
CA ASP A 30 -2.69 0.58 -15.49
C ASP A 30 -3.28 1.15 -14.18
N VAL A 31 -3.02 0.48 -13.07
CA VAL A 31 -3.47 0.82 -11.70
C VAL A 31 -2.40 0.36 -10.70
N LEU A 32 -2.14 1.18 -9.68
CA LEU A 32 -1.41 0.79 -8.48
C LEU A 32 -2.40 0.45 -7.37
N VAL A 33 -2.33 -0.78 -6.86
CA VAL A 33 -3.16 -1.25 -5.75
C VAL A 33 -2.38 -1.07 -4.46
N ALA A 34 -2.80 -0.13 -3.62
CA ALA A 34 -2.30 0.05 -2.26
C ALA A 34 -3.06 -0.90 -1.33
N SER A 35 -2.45 -2.04 -1.03
CA SER A 35 -3.01 -3.12 -0.21
C SER A 35 -2.62 -2.95 1.26
N TYR A 36 -3.63 -2.80 2.12
CA TYR A 36 -3.48 -2.65 3.57
C TYR A 36 -3.97 -3.89 4.29
N HIS A 37 -3.50 -4.14 5.52
CA HIS A 37 -4.07 -5.22 6.33
C HIS A 37 -5.53 -4.91 6.66
N GLY A 38 -6.40 -5.89 6.48
CA GLY A 38 -7.81 -5.75 6.76
C GLY A 38 -8.09 -5.60 8.25
N MET A 39 -9.21 -4.96 8.56
CA MET A 39 -9.77 -4.94 9.91
C MET A 39 -11.27 -5.18 9.83
N PRO A 40 -11.89 -5.75 10.89
CA PRO A 40 -13.34 -5.77 11.02
C PRO A 40 -13.93 -4.38 10.88
N LYS A 41 -14.98 -4.25 10.05
CA LYS A 41 -15.68 -2.97 9.82
C LYS A 41 -16.23 -2.36 11.11
N ARG A 42 -16.53 -3.20 12.10
CA ARG A 42 -16.96 -2.77 13.44
C ARG A 42 -15.98 -1.77 14.05
N TYR A 43 -14.67 -1.93 13.90
CA TYR A 43 -13.69 -1.01 14.47
C TYR A 43 -13.79 0.40 13.86
N LEU A 44 -13.99 0.50 12.54
CA LEU A 44 -14.29 1.79 11.91
C LEU A 44 -15.56 2.42 12.49
N MET A 45 -16.62 1.62 12.67
CA MET A 45 -17.88 2.11 13.25
C MET A 45 -17.74 2.54 14.73
N GLU A 46 -16.79 1.95 15.44
CA GLU A 46 -16.44 2.29 16.83
C GLU A 46 -15.47 3.48 16.93
N GLY A 47 -15.03 4.03 15.80
CA GLY A 47 -14.21 5.26 15.73
C GLY A 47 -12.71 5.03 15.53
N ASP A 48 -12.30 3.82 15.16
CA ASP A 48 -10.91 3.55 14.81
C ASP A 48 -10.49 4.37 13.55
N PRO A 49 -9.37 5.12 13.60
CA PRO A 49 -8.97 6.00 12.52
C PRO A 49 -8.30 5.28 11.34
N TYR A 50 -7.92 4.00 11.49
CA TYR A 50 -7.06 3.27 10.56
C TYR A 50 -7.52 3.35 9.11
N HIS A 51 -8.80 3.06 8.85
CA HIS A 51 -9.35 3.12 7.49
C HIS A 51 -9.15 4.51 6.86
N CYS A 52 -9.41 5.58 7.61
CA CYS A 52 -9.24 6.95 7.12
C CYS A 52 -7.77 7.30 6.90
N GLN A 53 -6.86 6.77 7.72
CA GLN A 53 -5.41 6.93 7.54
C GLN A 53 -4.94 6.22 6.26
N CYS A 54 -5.36 4.98 6.01
CA CYS A 54 -5.05 4.26 4.76
C CYS A 54 -5.49 5.04 3.53
N GLN A 55 -6.73 5.54 3.52
CA GLN A 55 -7.24 6.36 2.42
C GLN A 55 -6.43 7.64 2.24
N LYS A 56 -6.01 8.28 3.34
CA LYS A 56 -5.19 9.48 3.31
C LYS A 56 -3.78 9.20 2.79
N THR A 57 -3.14 8.11 3.19
CA THR A 57 -1.83 7.67 2.68
C THR A 57 -1.87 7.46 1.17
N SER A 58 -2.83 6.66 0.68
CA SER A 58 -2.99 6.41 -0.76
C SER A 58 -3.21 7.70 -1.56
N ARG A 59 -4.02 8.62 -1.02
CA ARG A 59 -4.28 9.92 -1.65
C ARG A 59 -3.00 10.79 -1.70
N LEU A 60 -2.27 10.89 -0.61
CA LEU A 60 -1.03 11.68 -0.54
C LEU A 60 0.06 11.10 -1.46
N LEU A 61 0.17 9.76 -1.51
CA LEU A 61 1.06 9.07 -2.44
C LEU A 61 0.72 9.40 -3.89
N ARG A 62 -0.57 9.33 -4.27
CA ARG A 62 -1.04 9.70 -5.61
C ARG A 62 -0.69 11.15 -5.95
N GLU A 63 -0.92 12.07 -5.01
CA GLU A 63 -0.60 13.50 -5.16
C GLU A 63 0.91 13.71 -5.35
N ARG A 64 1.76 13.04 -4.56
CA ARG A 64 3.21 13.11 -4.67
C ARG A 64 3.74 12.54 -5.99
N LEU A 65 3.13 11.49 -6.51
CA LEU A 65 3.47 10.90 -7.81
C LEU A 65 2.97 11.73 -9.01
N GLY A 66 2.10 12.72 -8.78
CA GLY A 66 1.46 13.49 -9.84
C GLY A 66 0.54 12.64 -10.73
N TRP A 67 -0.07 11.59 -10.18
CA TRP A 67 -0.93 10.68 -10.93
C TRP A 67 -2.41 11.12 -10.89
N GLU A 68 -3.11 10.80 -11.98
CA GLU A 68 -4.54 11.10 -12.15
C GLU A 68 -5.41 10.40 -11.09
N ALA A 69 -6.60 10.97 -10.86
CA ALA A 69 -7.59 10.33 -10.00
C ALA A 69 -7.95 8.93 -10.54
N GLY A 70 -8.03 7.93 -9.65
CA GLY A 70 -8.28 6.54 -10.01
C GLY A 70 -7.05 5.75 -10.49
N ALA A 71 -5.84 6.33 -10.43
CA ALA A 71 -4.60 5.60 -10.70
C ALA A 71 -4.10 4.76 -9.51
N ILE A 72 -4.59 5.06 -8.29
CA ILE A 72 -4.29 4.30 -7.08
C ILE A 72 -5.60 3.86 -6.42
N ASP A 73 -5.74 2.56 -6.20
CA ASP A 73 -6.86 1.96 -5.47
C ASP A 73 -6.41 1.55 -4.07
N THR A 74 -7.21 1.86 -3.05
CA THR A 74 -7.00 1.41 -1.67
C THR A 74 -7.79 0.12 -1.44
N THR A 75 -7.11 -0.98 -1.11
CA THR A 75 -7.73 -2.29 -0.85
C THR A 75 -7.26 -2.87 0.48
N PHE A 76 -7.95 -3.91 0.95
CA PHE A 76 -7.67 -4.56 2.23
C PHE A 76 -7.47 -6.07 2.04
N GLN A 77 -6.38 -6.62 2.58
CA GLN A 77 -5.99 -8.03 2.50
C GLN A 77 -6.12 -8.73 3.86
N SER A 78 -5.82 -10.03 3.94
CA SER A 78 -5.79 -10.82 5.17
C SER A 78 -7.12 -10.79 5.96
N VAL A 79 -8.24 -11.05 5.28
CA VAL A 79 -9.57 -11.11 5.89
C VAL A 79 -9.82 -12.48 6.52
N PHE A 80 -10.23 -12.52 7.79
CA PHE A 80 -10.47 -13.76 8.52
C PHE A 80 -11.88 -13.84 9.14
N GLY A 81 -12.45 -15.03 9.14
CA GLY A 81 -13.75 -15.30 9.77
C GLY A 81 -14.94 -14.84 8.93
N THR A 82 -16.11 -14.75 9.56
CA THR A 82 -17.40 -14.53 8.90
C THR A 82 -17.96 -13.13 9.11
N GLU A 83 -17.31 -12.29 9.91
CA GLU A 83 -17.75 -10.90 10.11
C GLU A 83 -17.46 -10.03 8.88
N GLU A 84 -18.06 -8.84 8.81
CA GLU A 84 -17.83 -7.91 7.71
C GLU A 84 -16.52 -7.13 7.96
N TRP A 85 -15.60 -7.16 6.99
CA TRP A 85 -14.32 -6.46 7.04
C TRP A 85 -14.33 -5.23 6.15
N LEU A 86 -13.30 -4.39 6.28
CA LEU A 86 -13.06 -3.26 5.39
C LEU A 86 -12.93 -3.75 3.93
N ARG A 87 -13.58 -3.03 3.02
CA ARG A 87 -13.63 -3.31 1.58
C ARG A 87 -13.04 -2.13 0.80
N PRO A 88 -12.59 -2.33 -0.44
CA PRO A 88 -12.59 -3.58 -1.23
C PRO A 88 -11.54 -4.62 -0.77
N TYR A 89 -11.82 -5.91 -0.96
CA TYR A 89 -10.88 -6.99 -0.65
C TYR A 89 -9.85 -7.14 -1.76
N THR A 90 -8.55 -7.16 -1.43
CA THR A 90 -7.47 -7.10 -2.44
C THR A 90 -7.57 -8.23 -3.47
N VAL A 91 -7.78 -9.47 -3.03
CA VAL A 91 -7.87 -10.65 -3.92
C VAL A 91 -9.03 -10.53 -4.91
N GLU A 92 -10.20 -10.06 -4.46
CA GLU A 92 -11.38 -9.89 -5.32
C GLU A 92 -11.17 -8.70 -6.28
N HIS A 93 -10.64 -7.59 -5.76
CA HIS A 93 -10.43 -6.35 -6.50
C HIS A 93 -9.46 -6.53 -7.67
N VAL A 94 -8.33 -7.23 -7.48
CA VAL A 94 -7.39 -7.46 -8.59
C VAL A 94 -8.03 -8.33 -9.68
N ALA A 95 -8.84 -9.32 -9.32
CA ALA A 95 -9.57 -10.13 -10.30
C ALA A 95 -10.62 -9.31 -11.06
N GLU A 96 -11.28 -8.36 -10.40
CA GLU A 96 -12.19 -7.41 -11.05
C GLU A 96 -11.45 -6.48 -12.02
N LEU A 97 -10.28 -5.96 -11.63
CA LEU A 97 -9.43 -5.14 -12.50
C LEU A 97 -9.04 -5.90 -13.79
N ALA A 98 -8.60 -7.16 -13.66
CA ALA A 98 -8.24 -8.01 -14.80
C ALA A 98 -9.41 -8.22 -15.77
N LYS A 99 -10.62 -8.47 -15.24
CA LYS A 99 -11.87 -8.62 -16.00
C LYS A 99 -12.32 -7.30 -16.65
N ALA A 100 -12.03 -6.17 -16.01
CA ALA A 100 -12.28 -4.83 -16.55
C ALA A 100 -11.25 -4.40 -17.62
N GLY A 101 -10.28 -5.27 -17.95
CA GLY A 101 -9.29 -5.02 -19.00
C GLY A 101 -8.03 -4.31 -18.52
N LYS A 102 -7.81 -4.18 -17.21
CA LYS A 102 -6.54 -3.72 -16.62
C LYS A 102 -5.59 -4.92 -16.59
N LYS A 103 -4.67 -4.98 -17.54
CA LYS A 103 -3.81 -6.14 -17.77
C LYS A 103 -2.47 -6.04 -17.06
N ASN A 104 -2.07 -4.83 -16.67
CA ASN A 104 -0.81 -4.58 -16.01
C ASN A 104 -1.10 -3.85 -14.68
N ILE A 105 -0.81 -4.47 -13.54
CA ILE A 105 -0.99 -3.83 -12.24
C ILE A 105 0.30 -3.85 -11.43
N ALA A 106 0.41 -2.88 -10.53
CA ALA A 106 1.41 -2.91 -9.47
C ALA A 106 0.71 -2.98 -8.11
N VAL A 107 1.31 -3.66 -7.13
CA VAL A 107 0.78 -3.76 -5.76
C VAL A 107 1.84 -3.28 -4.78
N ILE A 108 1.45 -2.41 -3.84
CA ILE A 108 2.29 -1.91 -2.74
C ILE A 108 1.57 -2.12 -1.40
N SER A 109 2.33 -2.28 -0.32
CA SER A 109 1.80 -2.43 1.04
C SER A 109 2.29 -1.33 1.98
N PRO A 110 1.69 -0.12 1.95
CA PRO A 110 2.23 1.03 2.68
C PRO A 110 2.24 0.82 4.20
N ALA A 111 1.22 0.15 4.76
CA ALA A 111 1.14 -0.08 6.21
C ALA A 111 2.19 -1.05 6.78
N PHE A 112 3.08 -1.62 5.97
CA PHE A 112 4.17 -2.48 6.40
C PHE A 112 5.52 -1.79 6.19
N SER A 113 6.30 -1.67 7.28
CA SER A 113 7.65 -1.11 7.23
C SER A 113 8.67 -2.06 6.57
N ALA A 114 8.46 -3.37 6.67
CA ALA A 114 9.34 -4.39 6.13
C ALA A 114 8.53 -5.57 5.58
N ASP A 115 9.12 -6.30 4.64
CA ASP A 115 8.48 -7.47 4.05
C ASP A 115 8.28 -8.58 5.09
N CYS A 116 7.11 -9.19 5.08
CA CYS A 116 6.68 -10.24 5.98
C CYS A 116 5.98 -11.37 5.22
N ILE A 117 5.49 -12.39 5.92
CA ILE A 117 4.80 -13.52 5.28
C ILE A 117 3.57 -13.01 4.51
N GLU A 118 2.82 -12.09 5.10
CA GLU A 118 1.65 -11.45 4.49
C GLU A 118 1.98 -10.66 3.22
N THR A 119 3.22 -10.20 3.02
CA THR A 119 3.61 -9.52 1.78
C THR A 119 4.23 -10.46 0.76
N LEU A 120 4.95 -11.49 1.19
CA LEU A 120 5.66 -12.39 0.29
C LEU A 120 4.79 -13.55 -0.19
N GLU A 121 4.02 -14.19 0.69
CA GLU A 121 3.17 -15.34 0.33
C GLU A 121 1.78 -14.91 -0.13
N GLU A 122 1.11 -13.99 0.58
CA GLU A 122 -0.27 -13.60 0.24
C GLU A 122 -0.33 -12.77 -1.05
N ILE A 123 0.58 -11.80 -1.23
CA ILE A 123 0.58 -10.92 -2.41
C ILE A 123 1.11 -11.66 -3.65
N ASN A 124 2.25 -12.33 -3.56
CA ASN A 124 2.82 -13.02 -4.73
C ASN A 124 2.22 -14.40 -4.99
N GLY A 125 1.52 -14.99 -4.02
CA GLY A 125 0.73 -16.21 -4.18
C GLY A 125 -0.71 -15.86 -4.52
N GLU A 126 -1.56 -15.74 -3.51
CA GLU A 126 -3.02 -15.67 -3.67
C GLU A 126 -3.49 -14.50 -4.54
N ILE A 127 -3.00 -13.29 -4.28
CA ILE A 127 -3.42 -12.07 -5.01
C ILE A 127 -2.94 -12.12 -6.46
N ARG A 128 -1.68 -12.49 -6.69
CA ARG A 128 -1.12 -12.66 -8.04
C ARG A 128 -1.87 -13.73 -8.84
N GLU A 129 -2.08 -14.90 -8.25
CA GLU A 129 -2.82 -16.00 -8.90
C GLU A 129 -4.24 -15.58 -9.26
N ALA A 130 -4.94 -14.87 -8.38
CA ALA A 130 -6.28 -14.35 -8.66
C ALA A 130 -6.29 -13.37 -9.84
N PHE A 131 -5.29 -12.49 -9.94
CA PHE A 131 -5.15 -11.55 -11.05
C PHE A 131 -4.86 -12.27 -12.37
N GLU A 132 -3.88 -13.16 -12.40
CA GLU A 132 -3.47 -13.91 -13.59
C GLU A 132 -4.60 -14.84 -14.07
N HIS A 133 -5.27 -15.54 -13.15
CA HIS A 133 -6.39 -16.43 -13.49
C HIS A 133 -7.60 -15.66 -14.05
N ALA A 134 -7.81 -14.43 -13.60
CA ALA A 134 -8.83 -13.52 -14.14
C ALA A 134 -8.43 -12.90 -15.49
N GLY A 135 -7.26 -13.25 -16.02
CA GLY A 135 -6.76 -12.83 -17.33
C GLY A 135 -5.88 -11.59 -17.29
N GLY A 136 -5.25 -11.28 -16.16
CA GLY A 136 -4.16 -10.30 -16.07
C GLY A 136 -2.88 -10.80 -16.75
N GLU A 137 -2.01 -9.89 -17.17
CA GLU A 137 -0.79 -10.21 -17.93
C GLU A 137 0.48 -9.88 -17.15
N SER A 138 0.54 -8.71 -16.51
CA SER A 138 1.69 -8.27 -15.72
C SER A 138 1.29 -7.92 -14.30
N PHE A 139 1.91 -8.59 -13.34
CA PHE A 139 1.77 -8.32 -11.92
C PHE A 139 3.11 -7.90 -11.33
N THR A 140 3.20 -6.66 -10.88
CA THR A 140 4.42 -6.13 -10.25
C THR A 140 4.20 -5.94 -8.76
N TYR A 141 5.05 -6.56 -7.94
CA TYR A 141 5.09 -6.26 -6.51
C TYR A 141 6.11 -5.15 -6.24
N ILE A 142 5.70 -4.14 -5.46
CA ILE A 142 6.57 -3.08 -4.95
C ILE A 142 6.92 -3.46 -3.51
N PRO A 143 8.18 -3.81 -3.22
CA PRO A 143 8.62 -4.21 -1.89
C PRO A 143 8.29 -3.16 -0.83
N CYS A 144 8.15 -3.60 0.40
CA CYS A 144 8.12 -2.68 1.54
C CYS A 144 9.40 -1.83 1.57
N LEU A 145 9.34 -0.73 2.32
CA LEU A 145 10.47 0.19 2.38
C LEU A 145 11.72 -0.44 3.00
N ASN A 146 11.58 -1.46 3.85
CA ASN A 146 12.69 -2.23 4.42
C ASN A 146 13.77 -1.29 5.01
N ASP A 147 15.02 -1.49 4.62
CA ASP A 147 16.20 -0.71 5.02
C ASP A 147 16.55 0.42 4.03
N ASP A 148 15.61 0.85 3.19
CA ASP A 148 15.82 1.97 2.26
C ASP A 148 16.22 3.25 3.02
N ASP A 149 17.27 3.92 2.53
CA ASP A 149 17.83 5.13 3.16
C ASP A 149 16.78 6.22 3.38
N ALA A 150 15.82 6.40 2.45
CA ALA A 150 14.76 7.39 2.59
C ALA A 150 13.77 7.01 3.70
N HIS A 151 13.52 5.72 3.91
CA HIS A 151 12.68 5.24 5.00
C HIS A 151 13.37 5.39 6.35
N ILE A 152 14.66 5.03 6.44
CA ILE A 152 15.46 5.25 7.64
C ILE A 152 15.51 6.74 7.98
N ALA A 153 15.72 7.62 7.00
CA ALA A 153 15.69 9.07 7.20
C ALA A 153 14.33 9.55 7.72
N ALA A 154 13.21 9.09 7.14
CA ALA A 154 11.87 9.44 7.59
C ALA A 154 11.60 8.99 9.04
N LEU A 155 12.07 7.80 9.43
CA LEU A 155 11.97 7.32 10.82
C LEU A 155 12.85 8.13 11.76
N MET A 156 14.06 8.51 11.32
CA MET A 156 14.96 9.34 12.12
C MET A 156 14.38 10.73 12.38
N GLU A 157 13.71 11.36 11.41
CA GLU A 157 12.99 12.62 11.63
C GLU A 157 11.94 12.49 12.73
N VAL A 158 11.16 11.40 12.73
CA VAL A 158 10.18 11.12 13.78
C VAL A 158 10.87 10.99 15.14
N VAL A 159 11.97 10.25 15.21
CA VAL A 159 12.74 10.07 16.45
C VAL A 159 13.26 11.43 16.94
N GLU A 160 13.99 12.17 16.11
CA GLU A 160 14.59 13.45 16.48
C GLU A 160 13.55 14.46 16.99
N GLU A 161 12.41 14.58 16.31
CA GLU A 161 11.31 15.46 16.77
C GLU A 161 10.75 15.04 18.13
N ASN A 162 10.60 13.74 18.38
CA ASN A 162 10.11 13.24 19.67
C ASN A 162 11.15 13.43 20.79
N PHE A 163 12.44 13.42 20.44
CA PHE A 163 13.56 13.60 21.37
C PHE A 163 14.03 15.05 21.50
N ALA A 164 13.50 16.00 20.73
CA ALA A 164 13.93 17.41 20.73
C ALA A 164 13.81 18.09 22.10
N GLY A 165 12.90 17.62 22.97
CA GLY A 165 12.78 18.10 24.36
C GLY A 165 13.74 17.45 25.36
N TRP A 166 14.49 16.42 24.96
CA TRP A 166 15.33 15.57 25.81
C TRP A 166 16.81 15.64 25.44
N LEU A 167 17.11 15.93 24.18
CA LEU A 167 18.47 16.18 23.69
C LEU A 167 18.86 17.61 24.06
N LYS A 168 19.88 17.76 24.89
CA LYS A 168 20.48 19.05 25.29
C LYS A 168 21.63 19.43 24.38
#